data_AF-A0A1G1ADQ5-F1
#
_entry.id   AF-A0A1G1ADQ5-F1
#
_cell.length_a   1.000
_cell.length_b   1.000
_cell.length_c   1.000
_cell.angle_alpha   90.00
_cell.angle_beta   90.00
_cell.angle_gamma   90.00
#
_symmetry.space_group_name_H-M   'P 1'
#
loop_
_entity.id
_entity.type
_entity.pdbx_description
1 polymer ?
#
loop_
_entity_poly.entity_id
_entity_poly.type
_entity_poly.pdbx_seq_one_letter_code
_entity_poly.pdbx_strand_id
1 'polypeptide(L)'
;MAHSTMHFAIGLVSGTAILLPSVLRGMTTGKKTSKDTGRMLAVSYALAFVAIIPNLLRHAGIPDSFCSGWWMNLFLFNPMLDKLKPGGLLIGELMILVLFVTHYSIIITGIIKVSRLKHNQPISELFSKN
;
A
#
# COMPACT_ATOMS: atom_id res chain seq x y z
N MET A 1 -12.94 7.67 14.61
CA MET A 1 -11.59 7.10 14.33
C MET A 1 -11.65 5.70 13.73
N ALA A 2 -12.44 4.78 14.29
CA ALA A 2 -12.64 3.41 13.79
C ALA A 2 -12.96 3.28 12.29
N HIS A 3 -13.77 4.20 11.78
CA HIS A 3 -14.17 4.20 10.39
C HIS A 3 -13.00 4.59 9.48
N SER A 4 -12.21 5.60 9.88
CA SER A 4 -11.04 6.08 9.11
C SER A 4 -9.95 5.03 8.94
N THR A 5 -9.70 4.19 9.95
CA THR A 5 -8.69 3.12 9.87
C THR A 5 -9.09 2.04 8.88
N MET A 6 -10.38 1.70 8.78
CA MET A 6 -10.89 0.74 7.79
C MET A 6 -10.73 1.25 6.35
N HIS A 7 -11.09 2.50 6.08
CA HIS A 7 -10.89 3.13 4.76
C HIS A 7 -9.41 3.18 4.37
N PHE A 8 -8.57 3.56 5.32
CA PHE A 8 -7.12 3.56 5.12
C PHE A 8 -6.58 2.17 4.79
N ALA A 9 -7.00 1.15 5.54
CA ALA A 9 -6.62 -0.24 5.30
C ALA A 9 -7.05 -0.71 3.90
N ILE A 10 -8.25 -0.35 3.46
CA ILE A 10 -8.76 -0.73 2.13
C ILE A 10 -7.99 -0.04 1.01
N GLY A 11 -7.67 1.25 1.16
CA GLY A 11 -6.80 1.93 0.20
C GLY A 11 -5.40 1.32 0.12
N LEU A 12 -4.81 0.96 1.26
CA LEU A 12 -3.54 0.25 1.31
C LEU A 12 -3.61 -1.13 0.65
N VAL A 13 -4.64 -1.93 0.95
CA VAL A 13 -4.82 -3.26 0.33
C VAL A 13 -5.00 -3.11 -1.16
N SER A 14 -5.83 -2.18 -1.62
CA SER A 14 -6.14 -1.99 -3.03
C SER A 14 -4.88 -1.63 -3.83
N GLY A 15 -4.10 -0.63 -3.36
CA GLY A 15 -2.86 -0.26 -4.05
C GLY A 15 -1.80 -1.36 -4.01
N THR A 16 -1.77 -2.13 -2.91
CA THR A 16 -0.84 -3.26 -2.78
C THR A 16 -1.24 -4.37 -3.74
N ALA A 17 -2.52 -4.74 -3.79
CA ALA A 17 -3.03 -5.80 -4.66
C ALA A 17 -2.80 -5.52 -6.16
N ILE A 18 -2.87 -4.26 -6.58
CA ILE A 18 -2.61 -3.86 -7.98
C ILE A 18 -1.16 -4.13 -8.39
N LEU A 19 -0.18 -3.83 -7.52
CA LEU A 19 1.24 -3.85 -7.87
C LEU A 19 2.02 -5.03 -7.27
N LEU A 20 1.41 -5.79 -6.35
CA LEU A 20 2.01 -6.98 -5.74
C LEU A 20 2.43 -8.03 -6.79
N PRO A 21 1.64 -8.36 -7.83
CA PRO A 21 2.06 -9.33 -8.83
C PRO A 21 3.34 -8.90 -9.58
N SER A 22 3.50 -7.61 -9.86
CA SER A 22 4.69 -7.06 -10.52
C SER A 22 5.92 -7.18 -9.62
N VAL A 23 5.78 -6.85 -8.33
CA VAL A 23 6.85 -6.99 -7.34
C VAL A 23 7.26 -8.46 -7.19
N LEU A 24 6.29 -9.36 -7.00
CA LEU A 24 6.55 -10.80 -6.87
C LEU A 24 7.23 -11.36 -8.13
N ARG A 25 6.79 -10.96 -9.32
CA ARG A 25 7.43 -11.37 -10.59
C ARG A 25 8.87 -10.86 -10.72
N GLY A 26 9.15 -9.63 -10.29
CA GLY A 26 10.53 -9.12 -10.22
C GLY A 26 11.38 -9.90 -9.21
N MET A 27 10.79 -10.27 -8.08
CA MET A 27 11.45 -11.06 -7.03
C MET A 27 11.74 -12.49 -7.49
N THR A 28 10.90 -13.13 -8.29
CA THR A 28 11.18 -14.48 -8.81
C THR A 28 12.19 -14.47 -9.95
N THR A 29 12.16 -13.44 -10.82
CA THR A 29 13.01 -13.37 -12.02
C THR A 29 14.43 -12.83 -11.80
N GLY A 30 14.82 -12.50 -10.55
CA GLY A 30 16.19 -12.02 -10.29
C GLY A 30 16.43 -10.55 -10.64
N LYS A 31 15.42 -9.82 -11.13
CA LYS A 31 15.55 -8.43 -11.58
C LYS A 31 15.60 -7.47 -10.39
N LYS A 32 16.12 -6.26 -10.62
CA LYS A 32 16.09 -5.16 -9.64
C LYS A 32 14.64 -4.79 -9.35
N THR A 33 14.16 -5.10 -8.14
CA THR A 33 12.77 -4.86 -7.72
C THR A 33 12.55 -3.49 -7.08
N SER A 34 13.61 -2.71 -6.84
CA SER A 34 13.54 -1.46 -6.06
C SER A 34 12.52 -0.46 -6.62
N LYS A 35 12.46 -0.30 -7.95
CA LYS A 35 11.51 0.62 -8.60
C LYS A 35 10.07 0.16 -8.46
N ASP A 36 9.80 -1.13 -8.61
CA ASP A 36 8.45 -1.69 -8.55
C ASP A 36 7.94 -1.74 -7.10
N THR A 37 8.81 -2.09 -6.14
CA THR A 37 8.50 -2.00 -4.71
C THR A 37 8.20 -0.56 -4.29
N GLY A 38 9.03 0.40 -4.73
CA GLY A 38 8.79 1.82 -4.45
C GLY A 38 7.47 2.33 -5.04
N ARG A 39 7.13 1.93 -6.27
CA ARG A 39 5.84 2.25 -6.90
C ARG A 39 4.67 1.62 -6.14
N MET A 40 4.80 0.36 -5.73
CA MET A 40 3.78 -0.33 -4.93
C MET A 40 3.48 0.46 -3.66
N LEU A 41 4.50 0.81 -2.88
CA LEU A 41 4.32 1.59 -1.66
C LEU A 41 3.68 2.95 -1.95
N ALA A 42 4.20 3.71 -2.92
CA ALA A 42 3.69 5.03 -3.26
C ALA A 42 2.19 4.99 -3.64
N VAL A 43 1.78 4.03 -4.49
CA VAL A 43 0.38 3.88 -4.91
C VAL A 43 -0.49 3.41 -3.75
N SER A 44 -0.05 2.45 -2.94
CA SER A 44 -0.78 2.00 -1.74
C SER A 44 -1.05 3.14 -0.78
N TYR A 45 -0.05 3.94 -0.43
CA TYR A 45 -0.22 5.08 0.47
C TYR A 45 -1.07 6.18 -0.17
N ALA A 46 -0.89 6.49 -1.45
CA ALA A 46 -1.70 7.48 -2.15
C ALA A 46 -3.19 7.10 -2.12
N LEU A 47 -3.52 5.85 -2.42
CA LEU A 47 -4.90 5.36 -2.36
C LEU A 47 -5.44 5.35 -0.92
N ALA A 48 -4.62 5.00 0.06
CA ALA A 48 -5.01 5.05 1.47
C ALA A 48 -5.32 6.48 1.94
N PHE A 49 -4.52 7.46 1.53
CA PHE A 49 -4.80 8.87 1.80
C PHE A 49 -6.09 9.33 1.14
N VAL A 50 -6.26 8.99 -0.14
CA VAL A 50 -7.49 9.29 -0.89
C VAL A 50 -8.71 8.70 -0.17
N ALA A 51 -8.64 7.46 0.32
CA ALA A 51 -9.73 6.82 1.06
C ALA A 51 -10.16 7.58 2.33
N ILE A 52 -9.26 8.29 3.01
CA ILE A 52 -9.59 9.03 4.24
C ILE A 52 -10.22 10.41 3.93
N ILE A 53 -10.03 10.96 2.72
CA ILE A 53 -10.49 12.32 2.38
C ILE A 53 -11.96 12.57 2.75
N PRO A 54 -12.93 11.68 2.44
CA PRO A 54 -14.33 11.91 2.84
C PRO A 54 -14.54 12.02 4.35
N ASN A 55 -13.81 11.24 5.15
CA ASN A 55 -13.87 11.33 6.61
C ASN A 55 -13.28 12.65 7.13
N LEU A 56 -12.21 13.15 6.49
CA LEU A 56 -11.64 14.47 6.80
C LEU A 56 -12.63 15.59 6.45
N LEU A 57 -13.29 15.51 5.30
CA LEU A 57 -14.30 16.48 4.88
C LEU A 57 -15.51 16.51 5.84
N ARG A 58 -15.98 15.34 6.29
CA ARG A 58 -17.02 15.25 7.33
C ARG A 58 -16.56 15.90 8.65
N HIS A 59 -15.32 15.68 9.08
CA HIS A 59 -14.78 16.32 10.30
C HIS A 59 -14.62 17.83 10.14
N ALA A 60 -14.43 18.33 8.92
CA ALA A 60 -14.40 19.76 8.61
C ALA A 60 -15.79 20.42 8.60
N GLY A 61 -16.86 19.66 8.89
CA GLY A 61 -18.23 20.17 8.95
C GLY A 61 -18.96 20.26 7.60
N ILE A 62 -18.44 19.58 6.57
CA ILE A 62 -19.11 19.54 5.26
C ILE A 62 -20.41 18.70 5.36
N PRO A 63 -21.53 19.15 4.77
CA PRO A 63 -22.82 18.46 4.85
C PRO A 63 -22.78 17.02 4.33
N ASP A 64 -23.48 16.12 5.01
CA ASP A 64 -23.55 14.69 4.63
C ASP A 64 -24.12 14.44 3.24
N SER A 65 -24.98 15.34 2.73
CA SER A 65 -25.51 15.29 1.36
C SER A 65 -24.40 15.42 0.30
N PHE A 66 -23.34 16.19 0.60
CA PHE A 66 -22.17 16.30 -0.26
C PHE A 66 -21.30 15.04 -0.14
N CYS A 67 -21.09 14.55 1.09
CA CYS A 67 -20.26 13.38 1.41
C CYS A 67 -20.88 12.02 1.00
N SER A 68 -22.17 11.98 0.67
CA SER A 68 -22.91 10.78 0.24
C SER A 68 -23.21 10.74 -1.27
N GLY A 69 -22.75 11.74 -2.02
CA GLY A 69 -22.95 11.81 -3.47
C GLY A 69 -22.27 10.66 -4.21
N TRP A 70 -22.81 10.30 -5.38
CA TRP A 70 -22.27 9.25 -6.26
C TRP A 70 -20.79 9.45 -6.65
N TRP A 71 -20.34 10.71 -6.72
CA TRP A 71 -18.95 11.09 -7.00
C TRP A 71 -17.98 10.64 -5.89
N MET A 72 -18.48 10.39 -4.67
CA MET A 72 -17.66 9.91 -3.56
C MET A 72 -17.19 8.45 -3.72
N ASN A 73 -17.75 7.72 -4.69
CA ASN A 73 -17.27 6.37 -5.03
C ASN A 73 -15.83 6.38 -5.58
N LEU A 74 -15.35 7.52 -6.08
CA LEU A 74 -13.95 7.72 -6.49
C LEU A 74 -12.97 7.54 -5.31
N PHE A 75 -13.43 7.73 -4.07
CA PHE A 75 -12.65 7.53 -2.85
C PHE A 75 -12.86 6.11 -2.30
N LEU A 76 -12.77 5.09 -3.17
CA LEU A 76 -12.84 3.67 -2.80
C LEU A 76 -14.17 3.23 -2.19
N PHE A 77 -15.29 3.54 -2.85
CA PHE A 77 -16.63 3.05 -2.44
C PHE A 77 -17.00 3.44 -1.00
N ASN A 78 -16.60 4.64 -0.57
CA ASN A 78 -16.88 5.19 0.76
C ASN A 78 -18.33 4.97 1.27
N PRO A 79 -19.40 5.26 0.50
CA PRO A 79 -20.77 5.05 0.98
C PRO A 79 -21.19 3.58 1.11
N MET A 80 -20.46 2.66 0.48
CA MET A 80 -20.71 1.22 0.60
C MET A 80 -20.05 0.65 1.86
N LEU A 81 -18.87 1.18 2.21
CA LEU A 81 -18.13 0.84 3.42
C LEU A 81 -18.77 1.43 4.69
N ASP A 82 -19.35 2.64 4.61
CA ASP A 82 -20.18 3.23 5.68
C ASP A 82 -21.35 2.30 6.11
N LYS A 83 -21.82 1.42 5.21
CA LYS A 83 -22.91 0.47 5.49
C LYS A 83 -22.44 -0.82 6.17
N LEU A 84 -21.14 -1.11 6.21
CA LEU A 84 -20.62 -2.23 6.98
C LEU A 84 -20.61 -1.85 8.47
N LYS A 85 -21.52 -2.48 9.22
CA LYS A 85 -21.79 -2.28 10.67
C LYS A 85 -20.52 -2.17 11.54
N PRO A 86 -20.62 -1.50 12.72
CA PRO A 86 -19.49 -1.04 13.56
C PRO A 86 -18.70 -2.14 14.32
N GLY A 87 -18.60 -3.36 13.79
CA GLY A 87 -17.68 -4.40 14.27
C GLY A 87 -16.27 -4.31 13.66
N GLY A 88 -16.03 -3.35 12.76
CA GLY A 88 -14.81 -3.25 11.94
C GLY A 88 -13.56 -2.64 12.61
N LEU A 89 -13.64 -2.20 13.88
CA LEU A 89 -12.53 -1.55 14.58
C LEU A 89 -11.25 -2.42 14.57
N LEU A 90 -11.39 -3.67 14.99
CA LEU A 90 -10.28 -4.62 15.11
C LEU A 90 -9.80 -5.11 13.74
N ILE A 91 -10.71 -5.19 12.76
CA ILE A 91 -10.40 -5.68 11.42
C ILE A 91 -9.50 -4.69 10.67
N GLY A 92 -9.83 -3.38 10.71
CA GLY A 92 -9.02 -2.35 10.05
C GLY A 92 -7.59 -2.30 10.59
N GLU A 93 -7.43 -2.32 11.91
CA GLU A 93 -6.13 -2.31 12.57
C GLU A 93 -5.31 -3.58 12.26
N LEU A 94 -5.95 -4.76 12.33
CA LEU A 94 -5.30 -6.02 12.02
C LEU A 94 -4.89 -6.11 10.54
N MET A 95 -5.71 -5.58 9.62
CA MET A 95 -5.34 -5.46 8.21
C MET A 95 -4.13 -4.55 7.99
N ILE A 96 -4.08 -3.39 8.66
CA ILE A 96 -2.92 -2.49 8.60
C ILE A 96 -1.67 -3.18 9.12
N LEU A 97 -1.77 -3.92 10.24
CA LEU A 97 -0.66 -4.67 10.81
C LEU A 97 -0.15 -5.75 9.85
N VAL A 98 -1.05 -6.55 9.27
CA VAL A 98 -0.69 -7.58 8.29
C VAL A 98 -0.05 -6.96 7.05
N LEU A 99 -0.60 -5.85 6.55
CA LEU A 99 -0.02 -5.10 5.43
C LEU A 99 1.38 -4.56 5.75
N PHE A 100 1.55 -4.00 6.94
CA PHE A 100 2.84 -3.49 7.40
C PHE A 100 3.89 -4.59 7.45
N VAL A 101 3.55 -5.74 8.05
CA VAL A 101 4.43 -6.92 8.08
C VAL A 101 4.75 -7.38 6.65
N THR A 102 3.77 -7.38 5.75
CA THR A 102 3.94 -7.77 4.34
C THR A 102 4.88 -6.82 3.60
N HIS A 103 4.66 -5.50 3.67
CA HIS A 103 5.51 -4.49 3.05
C HIS A 103 6.93 -4.55 3.59
N TYR A 104 7.08 -4.69 4.91
CA TYR A 104 8.38 -4.81 5.55
C TYR A 104 9.13 -6.06 5.08
N SER A 105 8.44 -7.20 5.01
CA SER A 105 9.01 -8.47 4.54
C SER A 105 9.48 -8.38 3.07
N ILE A 106 8.71 -7.71 2.21
CA ILE A 106 9.09 -7.44 0.81
C ILE A 106 10.38 -6.60 0.74
N ILE A 107 10.46 -5.53 1.53
CA ILE A 107 11.64 -4.65 1.56
C ILE A 107 12.87 -5.43 2.04
N ILE A 108 12.78 -6.14 3.16
CA ILE A 108 13.89 -6.93 3.73
C ILE A 108 14.37 -7.99 2.74
N THR A 109 13.44 -8.71 2.10
CA THR A 109 13.79 -9.72 1.09
C THR A 109 14.48 -9.09 -0.10
N GLY A 110 14.04 -7.91 -0.53
CA GLY A 110 14.69 -7.11 -1.57
C GLY A 110 16.12 -6.72 -1.19
N ILE A 111 16.34 -6.22 0.02
CA ILE A 111 17.67 -5.83 0.53
C ILE A 111 18.60 -7.05 0.59
N ILE A 112 18.17 -8.15 1.20
CA ILE A 112 18.96 -9.39 1.31
C ILE A 112 19.39 -9.88 -0.07
N LYS A 113 18.47 -9.84 -1.05
CA LYS A 113 18.76 -10.28 -2.41
C LYS A 113 19.79 -9.40 -3.10
N VAL A 114 19.67 -8.08 -2.97
CA VAL A 114 20.65 -7.13 -3.53
C VAL A 114 22.03 -7.30 -2.88
N SER A 115 22.09 -7.47 -1.56
CA SER A 115 23.35 -7.70 -0.84
C SER A 115 24.06 -8.97 -1.29
N ARG A 116 23.31 -10.07 -1.53
CA ARG A 116 23.88 -11.32 -2.07
C ARG A 116 24.44 -11.16 -3.49
N LEU A 117 23.73 -10.45 -4.35
CA LEU A 117 24.21 -10.19 -5.72
C LEU A 117 25.51 -9.37 -5.71
N LYS A 118 25.62 -8.37 -4.83
CA LYS A 118 26.84 -7.57 -4.68
C LYS A 118 28.01 -8.39 -4.15
N HIS A 119 27.77 -9.32 -3.23
CA HIS A 119 28.83 -10.17 -2.67
C HIS A 119 29.37 -11.20 -3.68
N ASN A 120 28.52 -11.69 -4.57
CA ASN A 120 28.88 -12.69 -5.59
C ASN A 120 29.46 -12.08 -6.89
N GLN A 121 29.64 -10.76 -6.99
CA GLN A 121 30.31 -10.19 -8.16
C GLN A 121 31.81 -10.52 -8.12
N PRO A 122 32.37 -11.13 -9.18
CA PRO A 122 33.78 -11.45 -9.22
C PRO A 122 34.62 -10.17 -9.18
N ILE A 123 35.67 -10.18 -8.37
CA ILE A 123 36.60 -9.06 -8.16
C ILE A 123 37.15 -8.51 -9.49
N SER A 124 37.22 -9.34 -10.53
CA SER A 124 37.66 -8.94 -11.88
C SER A 124 36.77 -7.87 -12.55
N GLU A 125 35.47 -7.81 -12.27
CA GLU A 125 34.59 -6.76 -12.82
C GLU A 125 34.77 -5.40 -12.10
N LEU A 126 35.23 -5.42 -10.84
CA LEU A 126 35.49 -4.21 -10.05
C LEU A 126 36.74 -3.46 -10.55
N PHE A 127 37.71 -4.17 -11.12
CA PHE A 127 38.93 -3.58 -11.67
C PHE A 127 38.86 -3.26 -13.17
N SER A 128 37.82 -3.71 -13.88
CA SER A 128 37.63 -3.42 -15.32
C SER A 128 36.98 -2.05 -15.60
N LYS A 129 36.47 -1.37 -14.57
CA LYS A 129 35.74 -0.09 -14.70
C LYS A 129 36.48 1.14 -14.17
N ASN A 130 37.71 0.96 -13.70
CA ASN A 130 38.65 2.04 -13.39
C ASN A 130 39.74 2.07 -14.45
#